data_AF-A0A662HX09-F1
#
_entry.id   AF-A0A662HX09-F1
#
_cell.length_a   1.000
_cell.length_b   1.000
_cell.length_c   1.000
_cell.angle_alpha   90.00
_cell.angle_beta   90.00
_cell.angle_gamma   90.00
#
_symmetry.space_group_name_H-M   'P 1'
#
loop_
_entity.id
_entity.type
_entity.pdbx_description
1 polymer ?
#
loop_
_entity_poly.entity_id
_entity_poly.type
_entity_poly.pdbx_seq_one_letter_code
_entity_poly.pdbx_strand_id
1 'polypeptide(L)'
;SKYEMIVDALIILLEIILIISFISASHEYANMFYDRECWIEIKACLVYKDGRMVEVVSHVWINGGFDYANRPFKFRCGEKVSFTAPSSLYGFRFGFWQREEGPTFQGLIVTNRTLTVVADSPKQVWWMNFVEE
;
A
#
# COMPACT_ATOMS: atom_id res chain seq x y z
N SER A 1 20.78 31.70 43.66
CA SER A 1 21.26 30.83 44.77
C SER A 1 21.82 29.52 44.20
N LYS A 2 22.80 28.87 44.84
CA LYS A 2 23.30 27.54 44.41
C LYS A 2 22.16 26.51 44.27
N TYR A 3 21.09 26.68 45.05
CA TYR A 3 19.88 25.86 44.99
C TYR A 3 19.07 26.05 43.72
N GLU A 4 18.91 27.27 43.21
CA GLU A 4 18.15 27.54 41.98
C GLU A 4 18.81 26.88 40.77
N MET A 5 20.15 26.98 40.66
CA MET A 5 20.90 26.27 39.62
C MET A 5 20.73 24.76 39.64
N ILE A 6 20.61 24.14 40.83
CA ILE A 6 20.41 22.70 40.97
C ILE A 6 18.98 22.32 40.54
N VAL A 7 17.99 23.14 40.89
CA VAL A 7 16.59 22.93 40.49
C VAL A 7 16.44 23.06 38.97
N ASP A 8 17.02 24.07 38.35
CA ASP A 8 16.97 24.26 36.90
C ASP A 8 17.64 23.10 36.15
N ALA A 9 18.79 22.61 36.64
CA ALA A 9 19.46 21.46 36.07
C ALA A 9 18.62 20.17 36.18
N LEU A 10 17.90 19.98 37.29
CA LEU A 10 17.00 18.84 37.48
C LEU A 10 15.77 18.92 36.57
N ILE A 11 15.20 20.11 36.35
CA ILE A 11 14.09 20.32 35.43
C ILE A 11 14.51 19.97 34.00
N ILE A 12 15.65 20.49 33.53
CA ILE A 12 16.17 20.20 32.20
C ILE A 12 16.43 18.69 32.03
N LEU A 13 16.99 18.03 33.04
CA LEU A 13 17.20 16.58 33.01
C LEU A 13 15.88 15.82 32.88
N LEU A 14 14.84 16.26 33.60
CA LEU A 14 13.51 15.64 33.53
C LEU A 14 12.88 15.79 32.14
N GLU A 15 13.01 16.97 31.52
CA GLU A 15 12.52 17.24 30.17
C GLU A 15 13.24 16.38 29.12
N ILE A 16 14.56 16.24 29.23
CA ILE A 16 15.34 15.36 28.34
C ILE A 16 14.87 13.91 28.48
N ILE A 17 14.67 13.42 29.70
CA ILE A 17 14.17 12.05 29.93
C ILE A 17 12.79 11.86 29.29
N LEU A 18 11.87 12.81 29.49
CA LEU A 18 10.53 12.76 28.89
C LEU A 18 10.57 12.71 27.36
N ILE A 19 11.42 13.53 26.74
CA ILE A 19 11.61 13.54 25.28
C ILE A 19 12.14 12.20 24.79
N ILE A 20 13.16 11.64 25.44
CA ILE A 20 13.73 10.34 25.08
C ILE A 20 12.68 9.24 25.23
N SER A 21 11.92 9.22 26.33
CA SER A 21 10.83 8.25 26.53
C SER A 21 9.76 8.34 25.45
N PHE A 22 9.38 9.55 25.04
CA PHE A 22 8.40 9.76 23.97
C PHE A 22 8.91 9.27 22.61
N ILE A 23 10.17 9.54 22.27
CA ILE A 23 10.79 9.06 21.02
C ILE A 23 10.88 7.53 21.02
N SER A 24 11.32 6.92 22.11
CA SER A 24 11.43 5.46 22.23
C SER A 24 10.07 4.77 22.11
N ALA A 25 9.04 5.27 22.79
CA ALA A 25 7.69 4.75 22.69
C ALA A 25 7.13 4.88 21.26
N SER A 26 7.38 6.01 20.60
CA SER A 26 7.00 6.22 19.20
C SER A 26 7.70 5.24 18.25
N HIS A 27 8.98 4.95 18.52
CA HIS A 27 9.76 4.00 17.75
C HIS A 27 9.26 2.55 17.94
N GLU A 28 8.95 2.14 19.17
CA GLU A 28 8.32 0.84 19.45
C GLU A 28 6.96 0.71 18.76
N TYR A 29 6.12 1.76 18.82
CA TYR A 29 4.81 1.76 18.16
C TYR A 29 4.94 1.63 16.63
N ALA A 30 5.92 2.31 16.05
CA ALA A 30 6.24 2.19 14.63
C ALA A 30 6.69 0.76 14.29
N ASN A 31 7.60 0.18 15.09
CA ASN A 31 8.10 -1.17 14.90
C ASN A 31 6.98 -2.23 15.00
N MET A 32 6.04 -2.07 15.92
CA MET A 32 4.83 -2.91 16.01
C MET A 32 3.92 -2.82 14.78
N PHE A 33 3.99 -1.73 14.00
CA PHE A 33 3.25 -1.58 12.76
C PHE A 33 3.98 -2.27 11.59
N TYR A 34 5.31 -2.12 11.53
CA TYR A 34 6.15 -2.72 10.47
C TYR A 34 6.31 -4.25 10.59
N ASP A 35 6.09 -4.83 11.76
CA ASP A 35 6.12 -6.29 11.97
C ASP A 35 4.78 -6.98 11.64
N ARG A 36 3.78 -6.22 11.18
CA ARG A 36 2.50 -6.77 10.72
C ARG A 36 2.56 -7.21 9.27
N GLU A 37 1.74 -8.19 8.95
CA GLU A 37 1.55 -8.69 7.60
C GLU A 37 0.39 -7.94 6.94
N CYS A 38 0.65 -7.36 5.78
CA CYS A 38 -0.35 -6.71 4.95
C CYS A 38 -0.51 -7.49 3.65
N TRP A 39 -1.74 -7.55 3.15
CA TRP A 39 -2.07 -8.31 1.96
C TRP A 39 -2.54 -7.40 0.83
N ILE A 40 -1.95 -7.55 -0.35
CA ILE A 40 -2.38 -6.85 -1.56
C ILE A 40 -2.90 -7.89 -2.55
N GLU A 41 -4.17 -7.80 -2.90
CA GLU A 41 -4.81 -8.65 -3.90
C GLU A 41 -4.88 -7.88 -5.22
N ILE A 42 -4.35 -8.51 -6.28
CA ILE A 42 -4.46 -7.98 -7.63
C ILE A 42 -5.50 -8.81 -8.38
N LYS A 43 -6.44 -8.13 -9.03
CA LYS A 43 -7.46 -8.73 -9.89
C LYS A 43 -7.37 -8.14 -11.29
N ALA A 44 -7.95 -8.82 -12.27
CA ALA A 44 -8.05 -8.30 -13.63
C ALA A 44 -9.49 -8.34 -14.11
N CYS A 45 -9.89 -7.31 -14.86
CA CYS A 45 -11.21 -7.22 -15.46
C CYS A 45 -11.11 -6.80 -16.92
N LEU A 46 -11.89 -7.48 -17.78
CA LEU A 46 -12.15 -7.05 -19.15
C LEU A 46 -13.39 -6.15 -19.16
N VAL A 47 -13.24 -4.94 -19.67
CA VAL A 47 -14.28 -3.92 -19.76
C VAL A 47 -14.68 -3.78 -21.22
N TYR A 48 -15.88 -4.26 -21.55
CA TYR A 48 -16.46 -4.19 -22.89
C TYR A 48 -17.06 -2.80 -23.15
N LYS A 49 -17.19 -2.43 -24.43
CA LYS A 49 -17.79 -1.15 -24.85
C LYS A 49 -19.24 -0.97 -24.41
N ASP A 50 -19.96 -2.07 -24.25
CA ASP A 50 -21.33 -2.09 -23.76
C ASP A 50 -21.44 -1.94 -22.22
N GLY A 51 -20.31 -1.77 -21.53
CA GLY A 51 -20.24 -1.61 -20.08
C GLY A 51 -20.20 -2.92 -19.30
N ARG A 52 -20.25 -4.09 -19.97
CA ARG A 52 -20.06 -5.37 -19.29
C ARG A 52 -18.63 -5.50 -18.77
N MET A 53 -18.51 -6.13 -17.62
CA MET A 53 -17.25 -6.37 -16.92
C MET A 53 -17.10 -7.87 -16.64
N VAL A 54 -15.93 -8.44 -16.99
CA VAL A 54 -15.63 -9.86 -16.77
C VAL A 54 -14.31 -9.99 -16.01
N GLU A 55 -14.36 -10.53 -14.79
CA GLU A 55 -13.16 -10.87 -14.02
C GLU A 55 -12.42 -12.04 -14.67
N VAL A 56 -11.11 -11.92 -14.79
CA VAL A 56 -10.23 -12.93 -15.40
C VAL A 56 -8.95 -13.08 -14.59
N VAL A 57 -8.26 -14.21 -14.75
CA VAL A 57 -6.89 -14.37 -14.25
C VAL A 57 -5.93 -13.81 -15.29
N SER A 58 -5.05 -12.91 -14.86
CA SER A 58 -3.96 -12.34 -15.66
C SER A 58 -2.62 -12.60 -14.98
N HIS A 59 -1.54 -12.44 -15.73
CA HIS A 59 -0.22 -12.28 -15.15
C HIS A 59 0.04 -10.83 -14.72
N VAL A 60 1.01 -10.62 -13.84
CA VAL A 60 1.43 -9.33 -13.28
C VAL A 60 2.93 -9.39 -12.95
N TRP A 61 3.64 -8.28 -13.03
CA TRP A 61 5.02 -8.19 -12.54
C TRP A 61 5.07 -7.46 -11.21
N ILE A 62 5.62 -8.11 -10.18
CA ILE A 62 5.77 -7.60 -8.82
C ILE A 62 7.23 -7.30 -8.59
N ASN A 63 7.59 -6.04 -8.39
CA ASN A 63 8.99 -5.60 -8.26
C ASN A 63 9.90 -6.15 -9.40
N GLY A 64 9.34 -6.26 -10.61
CA GLY A 64 10.02 -6.78 -11.79
C GLY A 64 9.97 -8.30 -11.98
N GLY A 65 9.56 -9.07 -10.96
CA GLY A 65 9.37 -10.53 -11.05
C GLY A 65 7.99 -10.91 -11.57
N PHE A 66 7.89 -11.93 -12.42
CA PHE A 66 6.61 -12.41 -12.99
C PHE A 66 5.84 -13.28 -12.00
N ASP A 67 4.52 -13.06 -11.86
CA ASP A 67 3.58 -13.94 -11.15
C ASP A 67 2.16 -13.85 -11.78
N TYR A 68 1.22 -14.63 -11.25
CA TYR A 68 -0.20 -14.60 -11.64
C TYR A 68 -1.05 -13.90 -10.59
N ALA A 69 -1.94 -13.02 -11.05
CA ALA A 69 -2.95 -12.33 -10.25
C ALA A 69 -4.13 -13.27 -9.94
N ASN A 70 -3.87 -14.33 -9.18
CA ASN A 70 -4.87 -15.35 -8.80
C ASN A 70 -4.98 -15.54 -7.28
N ARG A 71 -4.22 -14.76 -6.50
CA ARG A 71 -4.18 -14.82 -5.04
C ARG A 71 -3.75 -13.47 -4.46
N PRO A 72 -4.08 -13.20 -3.18
CA PRO A 72 -3.44 -12.13 -2.43
C PRO A 72 -1.94 -12.38 -2.25
N PHE A 73 -1.16 -11.31 -2.33
CA PHE A 73 0.27 -11.29 -2.08
C PHE A 73 0.56 -10.71 -0.71
N LYS A 74 1.53 -11.31 -0.02
CA LYS A 74 1.91 -10.96 1.35
C LYS A 74 3.12 -10.04 1.34
N PHE A 75 3.02 -8.95 2.09
CA PHE A 75 4.10 -7.98 2.28
C PHE A 75 4.21 -7.58 3.75
N ARG A 76 5.35 -6.99 4.11
CA ARG A 76 5.45 -6.30 5.40
C ARG A 76 4.61 -5.03 5.34
N CYS A 77 3.84 -4.74 6.39
CA CYS A 77 3.11 -3.49 6.42
C CYS A 77 4.09 -2.29 6.34
N GLY A 78 3.74 -1.26 5.58
CA GLY A 78 4.60 -0.13 5.27
C GLY A 78 5.61 -0.38 4.13
N GLU A 79 5.71 -1.60 3.60
CA GLU A 79 6.55 -1.91 2.45
C GLU A 79 6.02 -1.24 1.18
N LYS A 80 6.93 -0.67 0.39
CA LYS A 80 6.61 -0.08 -0.92
C LYS A 80 6.78 -1.13 -2.01
N VAL A 81 5.71 -1.40 -2.73
CA VAL A 81 5.64 -2.45 -3.75
C VAL A 81 5.23 -1.85 -5.09
N SER A 82 5.82 -2.37 -6.16
CA SER A 82 5.45 -2.02 -7.53
C SER A 82 4.79 -3.18 -8.26
N PHE A 83 3.67 -2.91 -8.91
CA PHE A 83 2.93 -3.85 -9.74
C PHE A 83 2.87 -3.32 -11.16
N THR A 84 3.25 -4.12 -12.15
CA THR A 84 3.15 -3.74 -13.55
C THR A 84 2.21 -4.68 -14.26
N ALA A 85 1.16 -4.13 -14.88
CA ALA A 85 0.21 -4.89 -15.67
C ALA A 85 0.81 -5.23 -17.05
N PRO A 86 0.34 -6.30 -17.72
CA PRO A 86 0.58 -6.44 -19.15
C PRO A 86 0.01 -5.25 -19.91
N SER A 87 0.57 -4.96 -21.09
CA SER A 87 0.02 -3.92 -21.97
C SER A 87 -1.35 -4.29 -22.55
N SER A 88 -1.61 -5.59 -22.68
CA SER A 88 -2.82 -6.14 -23.29
C SER A 88 -3.13 -7.54 -22.77
N LEU A 89 -4.40 -7.92 -22.78
CA LEU A 89 -4.89 -9.23 -22.36
C LEU A 89 -6.07 -9.64 -23.23
N TYR A 90 -6.00 -10.79 -23.91
CA TYR A 90 -7.08 -11.32 -24.77
C TYR A 90 -7.66 -10.33 -25.81
N GLY A 91 -6.82 -9.43 -26.35
CA GLY A 91 -7.25 -8.40 -27.31
C GLY A 91 -7.79 -7.11 -26.66
N PHE A 92 -7.82 -7.03 -25.34
CA PHE A 92 -8.13 -5.81 -24.59
C PHE A 92 -6.83 -5.10 -24.22
N ARG A 93 -6.85 -3.77 -24.19
CA ARG A 93 -5.69 -2.95 -23.83
C ARG A 93 -5.76 -2.54 -22.36
N PHE A 94 -4.63 -2.53 -21.66
CA PHE A 94 -4.60 -1.97 -20.31
C PHE A 94 -5.08 -0.51 -20.33
N GLY A 95 -6.11 -0.21 -19.55
CA GLY A 95 -6.65 1.13 -19.37
C GLY A 95 -6.11 1.78 -18.11
N PHE A 96 -6.39 1.17 -16.95
CA PHE A 96 -6.04 1.75 -15.65
C PHE A 96 -6.09 0.73 -14.51
N TRP A 97 -5.36 1.04 -13.45
CA TRP A 97 -5.55 0.45 -12.13
C TRP A 97 -6.67 1.16 -11.39
N GLN A 98 -7.38 0.40 -10.56
CA GLN A 98 -8.44 0.93 -9.72
C GLN A 98 -8.40 0.26 -8.35
N ARG A 99 -8.30 1.06 -7.30
CA ARG A 99 -8.43 0.54 -5.94
C ARG A 99 -9.88 0.17 -5.66
N GLU A 100 -10.11 -1.01 -5.09
CA GLU A 100 -11.42 -1.36 -4.56
C GLU A 100 -11.65 -0.64 -3.24
N GLU A 101 -12.71 0.16 -3.17
CA GLU A 101 -13.18 0.81 -1.95
C GLU A 101 -14.68 0.51 -1.81
N GLY A 102 -15.14 0.11 -0.62
CA GLY A 102 -16.58 -0.10 -0.39
C GLY A 102 -17.29 1.23 -0.14
N PRO A 103 -18.57 1.43 -0.54
CA PRO A 103 -19.46 0.56 -1.33
C PRO A 103 -19.48 0.91 -2.83
N THR A 104 -18.55 1.73 -3.31
CA THR A 104 -18.52 2.22 -4.69
C THR A 104 -17.17 1.98 -5.31
N PHE A 105 -17.14 1.51 -6.56
CA PHE A 105 -15.95 1.40 -7.41
C PHE A 105 -15.22 2.74 -7.67
N GLN A 106 -15.43 3.80 -6.89
CA GLN A 106 -14.83 5.12 -7.06
C GLN A 106 -13.53 5.32 -6.28
N GLY A 107 -12.77 4.24 -6.08
CA GLY A 107 -11.44 4.34 -5.50
C GLY A 107 -10.44 5.02 -6.45
N LEU A 108 -9.22 5.23 -5.96
CA LEU A 108 -8.14 5.84 -6.73
C LEU A 108 -7.91 5.14 -8.09
N ILE A 109 -7.88 5.93 -9.16
CA ILE A 109 -7.59 5.49 -10.53
C ILE A 109 -6.16 5.88 -10.90
N VAL A 110 -5.38 4.93 -11.42
CA VAL A 110 -4.02 5.16 -11.90
C VAL A 110 -3.87 4.62 -13.32
N THR A 111 -3.64 5.51 -14.29
CA THR A 111 -3.52 5.15 -15.72
C THR A 111 -2.13 4.67 -16.13
N ASN A 112 -1.13 4.81 -15.26
CA ASN A 112 0.19 4.25 -15.52
C ASN A 112 0.12 2.72 -15.41
N ARG A 113 0.73 2.01 -16.37
CA ARG A 113 0.82 0.54 -16.36
C ARG A 113 1.53 0.00 -15.13
N THR A 114 2.47 0.75 -14.58
CA THR A 114 3.12 0.45 -13.31
C THR A 114 2.46 1.22 -12.18
N LEU A 115 1.81 0.50 -11.29
CA LEU A 115 1.27 0.96 -10.02
C LEU A 115 2.35 0.85 -8.94
N THR A 116 2.48 1.86 -8.09
CA THR A 116 3.34 1.82 -6.90
C THR A 116 2.51 2.15 -5.68
N VAL A 117 2.50 1.24 -4.71
CA VAL A 117 1.66 1.33 -3.50
C VAL A 117 2.47 1.01 -2.26
N VAL A 118 2.00 1.52 -1.13
CA VAL A 118 2.48 1.12 0.19
C VAL A 118 1.46 0.15 0.78
N ALA A 119 1.93 -0.99 1.28
CA ALA A 119 1.11 -2.00 1.95
C ALA A 119 0.72 -1.48 3.35
N ASP A 120 -0.24 -0.56 3.46
CA ASP A 120 -0.54 0.17 4.69
C ASP A 120 -1.84 -0.28 5.40
N SER A 121 -2.59 -1.22 4.82
CA SER A 121 -3.80 -1.77 5.39
C SER A 121 -3.78 -3.30 5.40
N PRO A 122 -4.52 -3.95 6.33
CA PRO A 122 -4.53 -5.41 6.45
C PRO A 122 -4.84 -6.11 5.13
N LYS A 123 -5.72 -5.51 4.33
CA LYS A 123 -6.02 -5.92 2.96
C LYS A 123 -6.21 -4.70 2.06
N GLN A 124 -5.64 -4.74 0.87
CA GLN A 124 -5.89 -3.83 -0.25
C GLN A 124 -6.25 -4.68 -1.47
N VAL A 125 -7.22 -4.25 -2.28
CA VAL A 125 -7.55 -4.91 -3.54
C VAL A 125 -7.40 -3.89 -4.67
N TRP A 126 -6.72 -4.29 -5.73
CA TRP A 126 -6.47 -3.46 -6.91
C TRP A 126 -6.85 -4.21 -8.19
N TRP A 127 -7.63 -3.54 -9.03
CA TRP A 127 -8.11 -4.06 -10.30
C TRP A 127 -7.26 -3.53 -11.45
N MET A 128 -6.74 -4.42 -12.27
CA MET A 128 -6.22 -4.13 -13.60
C MET A 128 -7.39 -4.14 -14.59
N ASN A 129 -7.81 -2.97 -15.05
CA ASN A 129 -8.88 -2.86 -16.04
C ASN A 129 -8.31 -2.83 -17.45
N PHE A 130 -8.71 -3.81 -18.26
CA PHE A 130 -8.40 -3.89 -19.68
C PHE A 130 -9.64 -3.52 -20.48
N VAL A 131 -9.53 -2.53 -21.35
CA VAL A 131 -10.65 -1.95 -22.09
C VAL A 131 -10.64 -2.44 -23.53
N GLU A 132 -11.82 -2.76 -24.05
CA GLU A 132 -12.05 -3.13 -25.44
C GLU A 132 -11.75 -1.95 -26.37
N GLU A 133 -10.89 -2.15 -27.37
CA GLU A 133 -10.55 -1.14 -28.39
C GLU A 133 -11.70 -0.85 -29.34
#